data_AF-I6ZKF8-F1
#
_entry.id   AF-I6ZKF8-F1
#
_cell.length_a   1.000
_cell.length_b   1.000
_cell.length_c   1.000
_cell.angle_alpha   90.00
_cell.angle_beta   90.00
_cell.angle_gamma   90.00
#
_symmetry.space_group_name_H-M   'P 1'
#
loop_
_entity.id
_entity.type
_entity.pdbx_description
1 polymer ?
#
loop_
_entity_poly.entity_id
_entity_poly.type
_entity_poly.pdbx_seq_one_letter_code
_entity_poly.pdbx_strand_id
1 'polypeptide(L)'
;MSILEIEFPFRIGETHPRLKMEVEMKRKEDLVSFCMEYDMDLVIDNAELKSKEEIRGQFVYAYKFGDLDSAIEFMENSQAKALATRGLLDVEKVEKEMDLFMEKYETGEKRSKKKKRAIVVGEDGFMKYV
;
A
#
# COMPACT_ATOMS: atom_id res chain seq x y z
N MET A 1 6.56 -2.94 22.87
CA MET A 1 5.40 -2.76 21.98
C MET A 1 4.68 -1.51 22.44
N SER A 2 4.37 -0.61 21.51
CA SER A 2 3.69 0.67 21.80
C SER A 2 2.39 0.72 21.02
N ILE A 3 1.39 1.44 21.54
CA ILE A 3 0.09 1.59 20.87
C ILE A 3 0.12 2.90 20.10
N LEU A 4 0.08 2.84 18.76
CA LEU A 4 -0.11 4.00 17.90
C LEU A 4 -1.62 4.24 17.72
N GLU A 5 -2.06 5.45 18.06
CA GLU A 5 -3.43 5.93 17.85
C GLU A 5 -3.47 6.86 16.64
N ILE A 6 -4.21 6.47 15.60
CA ILE A 6 -4.33 7.18 14.34
C ILE A 6 -5.72 7.82 14.26
N GLU A 7 -5.77 9.15 14.20
CA GLU A 7 -7.00 9.91 13.98
C GLU A 7 -7.24 10.13 12.48
N PHE A 8 -8.42 9.78 11.99
CA PHE A 8 -8.76 9.94 10.58
C PHE A 8 -9.31 11.34 10.25
N PRO A 9 -9.08 11.85 9.03
CA PRO A 9 -9.44 13.22 8.64
C PRO A 9 -10.94 13.40 8.37
N PHE A 10 -11.72 12.33 8.37
CA PHE A 10 -13.18 12.37 8.19
C PHE A 10 -13.91 12.33 9.54
N ARG A 11 -15.20 12.68 9.53
CA ARG A 11 -16.06 12.66 10.73
C ARG A 11 -17.20 11.67 10.58
N ILE A 12 -17.55 11.01 11.67
CA ILE A 12 -18.79 10.24 11.80
C ILE A 12 -19.62 10.95 12.87
N GLY A 13 -20.61 11.74 12.46
CA GLY A 13 -21.30 12.66 13.35
C GLY A 13 -20.37 13.81 13.78
N GLU A 14 -20.19 14.00 15.10
CA GLU A 14 -19.35 15.07 15.67
C GLU A 14 -17.91 14.64 16.00
N THR A 15 -17.57 13.36 15.84
CA THR A 15 -16.26 12.82 16.26
C THR A 15 -15.40 12.38 15.07
N HIS A 16 -14.08 12.52 15.24
CA HIS A 16 -13.10 11.90 14.36
C HIS A 16 -12.87 10.44 14.80
N PRO A 17 -13.00 9.46 13.89
CA PRO A 17 -12.72 8.08 14.23
C PRO A 17 -11.23 7.89 14.47
N ARG A 18 -10.92 6.99 15.41
CA ARG A 18 -9.55 6.67 15.81
C ARG A 18 -9.29 5.17 15.71
N LEU A 19 -8.13 4.81 15.19
CA LEU A 19 -7.64 3.43 15.12
C LEU A 19 -6.48 3.27 16.09
N LYS A 20 -6.55 2.26 16.96
CA LYS A 20 -5.45 1.89 17.85
C LYS A 20 -4.81 0.62 17.33
N MET A 21 -3.49 0.64 17.14
CA MET A 21 -2.72 -0.51 16.68
C MET A 21 -1.44 -0.66 17.48
N GLU A 22 -1.05 -1.91 17.74
CA GLU A 22 0.25 -2.21 18.33
C GLU A 22 1.32 -2.13 17.24
N VAL A 23 2.37 -1.36 17.53
CA VAL A 23 3.51 -1.19 16.62
C VAL A 23 4.82 -1.33 17.40
N GLU A 24 5.85 -1.78 16.69
CA GLU A 24 7.21 -1.73 17.19
C GLU A 24 7.79 -0.35 16.89
N MET A 25 8.05 0.44 17.93
CA MET A 25 8.72 1.73 17.81
C MET A 25 10.17 1.64 18.28
N LYS A 26 11.06 2.33 17.57
CA LYS A 26 12.46 2.51 17.93
C LYS A 26 12.82 3.97 17.83
N ARG A 27 13.57 4.48 18.81
CA ARG A 27 14.10 5.84 18.80
C ARG A 27 15.62 5.83 18.76
N LYS A 28 16.19 6.78 18.02
CA LYS A 28 17.59 7.15 18.07
C LYS A 28 17.68 8.67 18.06
N GLU A 29 18.04 9.25 19.21
CA GLU A 29 18.05 10.72 19.38
C GLU A 29 16.67 11.36 19.09
N ASP A 30 16.59 12.25 18.11
CA ASP A 30 15.38 12.93 17.63
C ASP A 30 14.65 12.15 16.52
N LEU A 31 15.14 10.97 16.14
CA LEU A 31 14.51 10.09 15.15
C LEU A 31 13.68 9.01 15.83
N VAL A 32 12.43 8.87 15.42
CA VAL A 32 11.57 7.73 15.78
C VAL A 32 11.19 7.00 14.51
N SER A 33 11.37 5.68 14.52
CA SER A 33 10.89 4.80 13.48
C SER A 33 9.90 3.78 14.01
N PHE A 34 8.93 3.42 13.18
CA PHE A 34 7.95 2.40 13.50
C PHE A 34 7.48 1.67 12.25
N CYS A 35 7.01 0.44 12.42
CA CYS A 35 6.48 -0.38 11.33
C CYS A 35 4.98 -0.62 11.49
N MET A 36 4.28 -0.74 10.37
CA MET A 36 2.85 -1.04 10.30
C MET A 36 2.51 -1.75 9.00
N GLU A 37 1.39 -2.48 8.98
CA GLU A 37 0.98 -3.28 7.82
C GLU A 37 0.32 -2.46 6.71
N TYR A 38 -0.15 -1.25 7.05
CA TYR A 38 -0.93 -0.43 6.14
C TYR A 38 -0.10 0.72 5.56
N ASP A 39 -0.26 0.94 4.26
CA ASP A 39 0.24 2.15 3.61
C ASP A 39 -0.69 3.32 3.96
N MET A 40 -0.23 4.24 4.80
CA MET A 40 -0.97 5.43 5.17
C MET A 40 -0.05 6.65 5.17
N ASP A 41 -0.57 7.78 4.72
CA ASP A 41 0.11 9.05 4.87
C ASP A 41 -0.24 9.60 6.24
N LEU A 42 0.74 9.67 7.13
CA LEU A 42 0.57 10.10 8.51
C LEU A 42 1.24 11.46 8.73
N VAL A 43 0.67 12.24 9.63
CA VAL A 43 1.24 13.46 10.17
C VAL A 43 1.35 13.31 11.68
N ILE A 44 2.53 13.61 12.19
CA ILE A 44 2.81 13.63 13.62
C ILE A 44 3.19 15.05 13.98
N ASP A 45 2.60 15.56 15.06
CA ASP A 45 2.87 16.92 15.53
C ASP A 45 4.36 17.05 15.90
N ASN A 46 5.00 18.16 15.51
CA ASN A 46 6.43 18.44 15.69
C ASN A 46 7.41 17.43 15.04
N ALA A 47 6.96 16.67 14.03
CA ALA A 47 7.82 15.73 13.32
C ALA A 47 7.73 15.86 11.80
N GLU A 48 8.85 15.59 11.13
CA GLU A 48 8.98 15.56 9.68
C GLU A 48 9.24 14.12 9.22
N LEU A 49 8.46 13.63 8.26
CA LEU A 49 8.70 12.32 7.64
C LEU A 49 10.01 12.36 6.84
N LYS A 50 10.98 11.50 7.21
CA LYS A 50 12.26 11.36 6.51
C LYS A 50 12.30 10.18 5.55
N SER A 51 11.69 9.07 5.92
CA SER A 51 11.58 7.91 5.05
C SER A 51 10.29 7.14 5.29
N LYS A 52 9.77 6.55 4.21
CA LYS A 52 8.64 5.62 4.17
C LYS A 52 9.00 4.54 3.16
N GLU A 53 9.26 3.33 3.64
CA GLU A 53 9.75 2.22 2.83
C GLU A 53 8.89 0.97 3.04
N GLU A 54 8.62 0.25 1.96
CA GLU A 54 7.97 -1.07 2.03
C GLU A 54 9.04 -2.17 2.14
N ILE A 55 9.00 -2.94 3.22
CA ILE A 55 9.90 -4.06 3.48
C ILE A 55 9.06 -5.28 3.79
N ARG A 56 9.05 -6.27 2.88
CA ARG A 56 8.36 -7.56 3.07
C ARG A 56 6.86 -7.41 3.38
N GLY A 57 6.18 -6.46 2.75
CA GLY A 57 4.76 -6.19 2.97
C GLY A 57 4.44 -5.42 4.26
N GLN A 58 5.44 -4.85 4.92
CA GLN A 58 5.27 -3.89 6.01
C GLN A 58 5.84 -2.54 5.62
N PHE A 59 5.19 -1.47 6.06
CA PHE A 59 5.60 -0.10 5.83
C PHE A 59 6.38 0.38 7.05
N VAL A 60 7.63 0.78 6.83
CA VAL A 60 8.52 1.35 7.84
C VAL A 60 8.55 2.85 7.66
N TYR A 61 8.18 3.57 8.71
CA TYR A 61 8.17 5.02 8.76
C TYR A 61 9.32 5.50 9.63
N ALA A 62 10.00 6.56 9.21
CA ALA A 62 11.02 7.24 9.99
C ALA A 62 10.70 8.73 10.06
N TYR A 63 10.49 9.23 11.26
CA TYR A 63 10.18 10.63 11.55
C TYR A 63 11.32 11.28 12.32
N LYS A 64 11.68 12.51 11.93
CA LYS A 64 12.61 13.36 12.65
C LYS A 64 11.83 14.43 13.40
N PHE A 65 12.00 14.48 14.70
CA PHE A 65 11.40 15.50 15.55
C PHE A 65 12.29 16.74 15.62
N GLY A 66 11.69 17.89 15.95
CA GLY A 66 12.43 19.14 16.12
C GLY A 66 13.44 19.10 17.28
N ASP A 67 13.12 18.31 18.31
CA ASP A 67 13.90 18.16 19.53
C ASP A 67 13.69 16.76 20.15
N LEU A 68 14.55 16.41 21.09
CA LEU A 68 14.55 15.10 21.76
C LEU A 68 13.33 14.90 22.66
N ASP A 69 12.83 15.98 23.28
CA ASP A 69 11.72 15.90 24.23
C ASP A 69 10.43 15.58 23.47
N SER A 70 10.19 16.24 22.34
CA SER A 70 9.10 15.92 21.40
C SER A 70 9.11 14.46 20.94
N ALA A 71 10.30 13.89 20.68
CA ALA A 71 10.44 12.48 20.29
C ALA A 71 10.09 11.52 21.45
N ILE A 72 10.40 11.89 22.69
CA ILE A 72 10.05 11.13 23.89
C ILE A 72 8.55 11.22 24.15
N GLU A 73 7.98 12.42 24.11
CA GLU A 73 6.54 12.65 24.28
C GLU A 73 5.72 11.83 23.28
N PHE A 74 6.17 11.74 22.03
CA PHE A 74 5.52 10.90 21.03
C PHE A 74 5.62 9.41 21.37
N MET A 75 6.72 8.92 21.94
CA MET A 75 6.79 7.52 22.36
C MET A 75 5.88 7.21 23.56
N GLU A 76 5.58 8.20 24.41
CA GLU A 76 4.66 8.05 25.54
C GLU A 76 3.19 8.14 25.11
N ASN A 77 2.87 9.09 24.22
CA ASN A 77 1.52 9.39 23.75
C ASN A 77 1.45 9.32 22.22
N SER A 78 1.74 8.14 21.66
CA SER A 78 1.89 7.88 20.23
C SER A 78 0.63 8.17 19.40
N GLN A 79 0.36 9.45 19.14
CA GLN A 79 -0.77 9.94 18.38
C GLN A 79 -0.31 10.43 17.00
N ALA A 80 -1.00 9.99 15.96
CA ALA A 80 -0.78 10.42 14.59
C ALA A 80 -2.12 10.79 13.93
N LYS A 81 -2.08 11.66 12.93
CA LYS A 81 -3.24 12.03 12.10
C LYS A 81 -3.04 11.47 10.71
N ALA A 82 -4.02 10.73 10.20
CA ALA A 82 -4.00 10.31 8.80
C ALA A 82 -4.32 11.52 7.91
N LEU A 83 -3.55 11.70 6.86
CA LEU A 83 -3.86 12.65 5.81
C LEU A 83 -4.98 12.09 4.94
N ALA A 84 -5.87 12.98 4.51
CA ALA A 84 -6.80 12.63 3.46
C ALA A 84 -5.98 12.29 2.22
N THR A 85 -6.13 11.07 1.71
CA THR A 85 -5.52 10.67 0.45
C THR A 85 -5.98 11.67 -0.61
N ARG A 86 -5.10 12.57 -1.04
CA ARG A 86 -5.42 13.52 -2.13
C ARG A 86 -5.65 12.82 -3.46
N GLY A 87 -5.42 11.50 -3.51
CA GLY A 87 -5.88 10.63 -4.57
C GLY A 87 -7.40 10.47 -4.55
N LEU A 88 -8.11 11.49 -5.05
CA LEU A 88 -9.01 11.14 -6.15
C LEU A 88 -8.10 10.46 -7.16
N LEU A 89 -8.18 9.13 -7.25
CA LEU A 89 -7.58 8.39 -8.34
C LEU A 89 -7.90 9.19 -9.61
N ASP A 90 -6.88 9.78 -10.21
CA ASP A 90 -7.02 10.56 -11.43
C ASP A 90 -7.67 9.60 -12.42
N VAL A 91 -8.96 9.78 -12.69
CA VAL A 91 -9.80 8.77 -13.35
C VAL A 91 -9.15 8.40 -14.68
N GLU A 92 -8.57 9.38 -15.35
CA GLU A 92 -7.81 9.20 -16.59
C GLU A 92 -6.57 8.31 -16.43
N LYS A 93 -5.87 8.36 -15.28
CA LYS A 93 -4.72 7.46 -15.02
C LYS A 93 -5.17 6.05 -14.76
N VAL A 94 -6.25 5.87 -13.99
CA VAL A 94 -6.80 4.53 -13.72
C VAL A 94 -7.36 3.91 -15.00
N GLU A 95 -8.07 4.70 -15.81
CA GLU A 95 -8.56 4.27 -17.12
C GLU A 95 -7.38 3.87 -18.03
N LYS A 96 -6.33 4.70 -18.12
CA LYS A 96 -5.13 4.35 -18.91
C LYS A 96 -4.43 3.08 -18.42
N GLU A 97 -4.33 2.87 -17.11
CA GLU A 97 -3.75 1.65 -16.55
C GLU A 97 -4.63 0.41 -16.83
N MET A 98 -5.95 0.56 -16.72
CA MET A 98 -6.91 -0.47 -17.10
C MET A 98 -6.83 -0.81 -18.59
N ASP A 99 -6.76 0.19 -19.46
CA ASP A 99 -6.66 0.01 -20.91
C ASP A 99 -5.36 -0.73 -21.27
N LEU A 100 -4.22 -0.30 -20.70
CA LEU A 100 -2.93 -0.97 -20.87
C LEU A 100 -2.94 -2.41 -20.34
N PHE A 101 -3.65 -2.66 -19.23
CA PHE A 101 -3.81 -4.00 -18.69
C PHE A 101 -4.64 -4.89 -19.62
N MET A 102 -5.77 -4.37 -20.12
CA MET A 102 -6.64 -5.08 -21.07
C MET A 102 -5.94 -5.37 -22.39
N GLU A 103 -5.19 -4.40 -22.93
CA GLU A 103 -4.36 -4.62 -24.12
C GLU A 103 -3.35 -5.74 -23.91
N LYS A 104 -2.61 -5.73 -22.79
CA LYS A 104 -1.64 -6.79 -22.47
C LYS A 104 -2.31 -8.14 -22.26
N TYR A 105 -3.47 -8.18 -21.62
CA TYR A 105 -4.25 -9.40 -21.40
C TYR A 105 -4.72 -10.00 -22.72
N GLU A 106 -5.33 -9.20 -23.60
CA GLU A 106 -5.76 -9.64 -24.92
C GLU A 106 -4.59 -10.07 -25.81
N THR A 107 -3.48 -9.35 -25.75
CA THR A 107 -2.28 -9.67 -26.53
C THR A 107 -1.62 -10.95 -26.01
N GLY A 108 -1.67 -11.20 -24.70
CA GLY A 108 -1.26 -12.44 -24.05
C GLY A 108 -2.16 -13.63 -24.40
N GLU A 109 -3.48 -13.46 -24.37
CA GLU A 109 -4.47 -14.46 -24.79
C GLU A 109 -4.38 -14.79 -26.29
N LYS A 110 -4.09 -13.80 -27.15
CA LYS A 110 -3.92 -14.01 -28.60
C LYS A 110 -2.66 -14.83 -28.91
N ARG A 111 -1.63 -14.79 -28.05
CA ARG A 111 -0.43 -15.63 -28.20
C ARG A 111 -0.66 -17.08 -27.81
N SER A 112 -1.54 -17.36 -26.84
CA SER A 112 -1.88 -18.74 -26.44
C SER A 112 -2.95 -19.40 -27.33
N LYS A 113 -3.74 -18.63 -28.09
CA LYS A 113 -4.75 -19.16 -29.04
C LYS A 113 -4.19 -19.59 -30.41
N LYS A 114 -2.90 -19.41 -30.70
CA LYS A 114 -2.25 -19.80 -31.98
C LYS A 114 -1.41 -21.09 -31.89
N LYS A 115 -1.97 -22.17 -31.33
CA LYS A 115 -1.64 -23.55 -31.71
C LYS A 115 -2.91 -24.41 -31.62
N LYS A 116 -3.90 -24.13 -32.47
CA LYS A 116 -4.90 -25.15 -32.78
C LYS A 116 -4.18 -26.23 -33.57
N ARG A 117 -3.83 -27.33 -32.91
CA ARG A 117 -3.36 -28.54 -33.58
C ARG A 117 -4.44 -28.99 -34.56
N ALA A 118 -4.07 -29.23 -35.81
CA ALA A 118 -5.02 -29.72 -36.80
C ALA A 118 -5.34 -31.18 -36.48
N ILE A 119 -6.62 -31.52 -36.36
CA ILE A 119 -7.05 -32.91 -36.19
C ILE A 119 -7.09 -33.51 -37.59
N VAL A 120 -6.20 -34.46 -37.87
CA VAL A 120 -6.25 -35.27 -39.09
C VAL A 120 -6.80 -36.64 -38.69
N VAL A 121 -7.88 -37.06 -39.37
CA VAL A 121 -8.50 -38.37 -39.16
C VAL A 121 -7.98 -39.30 -40.25
N GLY A 122 -7.29 -40.38 -39.86
CA GLY A 122 -6.87 -41.43 -40.78
C GLY A 122 -8.04 -42.30 -41.23
N GLU A 123 -7.89 -43.01 -42.35
CA GLU A 123 -8.92 -43.92 -42.90
C GLU A 123 -9.26 -45.11 -41.96
N ASP A 124 -8.42 -45.36 -40.97
CA ASP A 124 -8.59 -46.32 -39.88
C ASP A 124 -9.36 -45.76 -38.67
N GLY A 125 -9.81 -44.50 -38.73
CA GLY A 125 -10.71 -43.89 -37.75
C GLY A 125 -10.04 -43.35 -36.48
N PHE A 126 -8.71 -43.44 -36.35
CA PHE A 126 -7.99 -42.88 -35.20
C PHE A 126 -7.60 -41.40 -35.43
N MET A 127 -7.84 -40.57 -34.42
CA MET A 127 -7.53 -39.14 -34.43
C MET A 127 -6.13 -38.88 -33.84
N LYS A 128 -5.26 -38.18 -34.58
CA LYS A 128 -3.99 -37.67 -34.04
C LYS A 128 -3.93 -36.15 -34.12
N TYR A 129 -3.36 -35.55 -33.06
CA TYR A 129 -3.10 -34.11 -32.97
C TYR A 129 -1.72 -33.80 -33.55
N VAL A 130 -1.65 -32.93 -34.56
CA VAL A 130 -0.39 -32.34 -35.05
C VAL A 130 -0.31 -30.87 -34.64
#